data_AF-A0A6C0DCL7-F1
#
_entry.id   AF-A0A6C0DCL7-F1
#
_cell.length_a   1.000
_cell.length_b   1.000
_cell.length_c   1.000
_cell.angle_alpha   90.00
_cell.angle_beta   90.00
_cell.angle_gamma   90.00
#
_symmetry.space_group_name_H-M   'P 1'
#
loop_
_entity.id
_entity.type
_entity.pdbx_description
1 polymer ?
#
loop_
_entity_poly.entity_id
_entity_poly.type
_entity_poly.pdbx_seq_one_letter_code
_entity_poly.pdbx_strand_id
1 'polypeptide(L)'
;MILKRIVLLNGIYDILCAISILKIIHIPILSELHLSMIKKYDRNPLFERFFAYWIFTYGIIRIFGNNLLISLSYFVEAVFLLNEYMNNILVTDKALFVIVSSIILGILVFYTRNT
;
A
#
# COMPACT_ATOMS: atom_id res chain seq x y z
N MET A 1 -13.14 14.42 -9.34
CA MET A 1 -14.17 13.65 -8.61
C MET A 1 -13.89 12.14 -8.62
N ILE A 2 -13.59 11.54 -9.77
CA ILE A 2 -13.26 10.10 -9.91
C ILE A 2 -11.99 9.72 -9.14
N LEU A 3 -10.89 10.48 -9.30
CA LEU A 3 -9.63 10.23 -8.60
C LEU A 3 -9.78 10.15 -7.08
N LYS A 4 -10.54 11.08 -6.48
CA LYS A 4 -10.81 11.08 -5.03
C LYS A 4 -11.50 9.79 -4.58
N ARG A 5 -12.42 9.24 -5.39
CA ARG A 5 -13.09 7.96 -5.09
C ARG A 5 -12.12 6.79 -5.18
N ILE A 6 -11.23 6.78 -6.18
CA ILE A 6 -10.20 5.73 -6.33
C ILE A 6 -9.26 5.74 -5.13
N VAL A 7 -8.75 6.92 -4.74
CA VAL A 7 -7.87 7.07 -3.58
C VAL A 7 -8.58 6.65 -2.29
N LEU A 8 -9.84 7.03 -2.12
CA LEU A 8 -10.65 6.64 -0.96
C LEU A 8 -10.84 5.11 -0.89
N LEU A 9 -11.19 4.47 -2.01
CA LEU A 9 -11.32 3.01 -2.08
C LEU A 9 -10.00 2.31 -1.79
N ASN A 10 -8.89 2.84 -2.29
CA ASN A 10 -7.57 2.30 -2.02
C ASN A 10 -7.21 2.42 -0.53
N GLY A 11 -7.53 3.55 0.11
CA GLY A 11 -7.33 3.72 1.55
C GLY A 11 -8.17 2.77 2.40
N ILE A 12 -9.43 2.51 2.00
CA ILE A 12 -10.28 1.52 2.67
C ILE A 12 -9.71 0.11 2.49
N TYR A 13 -9.26 -0.22 1.29
CA TYR A 13 -8.63 -1.51 0.98
C TYR A 13 -7.39 -1.75 1.85
N ASP A 14 -6.51 -0.77 2.00
CA ASP A 14 -5.32 -0.87 2.85
C ASP A 14 -5.68 -1.12 4.32
N ILE A 15 -6.66 -0.36 4.86
CA ILE A 15 -7.11 -0.54 6.24
C ILE A 15 -7.65 -1.95 6.46
N LEU A 16 -8.49 -2.45 5.56
CA LEU A 16 -9.04 -3.80 5.65
C LEU A 16 -7.93 -4.86 5.55
N CYS A 17 -6.96 -4.66 4.67
CA CYS A 17 -5.81 -5.56 4.55
C CYS A 17 -4.98 -5.58 5.84
N ALA A 18 -4.64 -4.41 6.38
CA ALA A 18 -3.86 -4.30 7.61
C ALA A 18 -4.55 -4.93 8.82
N ILE A 19 -5.85 -4.68 9.00
CA ILE A 19 -6.65 -5.27 10.09
C ILE A 19 -6.73 -6.80 9.93
N SER A 20 -6.78 -7.29 8.68
CA SER A 20 -6.74 -8.74 8.38
C SER A 20 -5.37 -9.35 8.71
N ILE A 21 -4.27 -8.69 8.36
CA ILE A 21 -2.91 -9.12 8.72
C ILE A 21 -2.73 -9.17 10.25
N LEU A 22 -3.31 -8.20 10.98
CA LEU A 22 -3.33 -8.18 12.44
C LEU A 22 -4.24 -9.23 13.08
N LYS A 23 -4.98 -10.02 12.27
CA LYS A 23 -5.91 -11.06 12.71
C LYS A 23 -7.03 -10.54 13.61
N ILE A 24 -7.35 -9.24 13.51
CA ILE A 24 -8.50 -8.62 14.21
C ILE A 24 -9.80 -9.02 13.51
N ILE A 25 -9.79 -9.06 12.17
CA ILE A 25 -10.89 -9.55 11.34
C ILE A 25 -10.35 -10.68 10.47
N HIS A 26 -11.05 -11.81 10.41
CA HIS A 26 -10.60 -12.96 9.64
C HIS A 26 -11.13 -12.91 8.20
N ILE A 27 -10.39 -12.27 7.29
CA ILE A 27 -10.68 -12.30 5.85
C ILE A 27 -9.42 -12.80 5.12
N PRO A 28 -9.30 -14.12 4.89
CA PRO A 28 -8.07 -14.76 4.42
C PRO A 28 -7.59 -14.22 3.05
N ILE A 29 -8.54 -13.93 2.16
CA ILE A 29 -8.26 -13.38 0.83
C ILE A 29 -7.55 -12.02 0.92
N LEU A 30 -7.93 -11.17 1.87
CA LEU A 30 -7.36 -9.83 2.01
C LEU A 30 -5.99 -9.84 2.68
N SER A 31 -5.76 -10.73 3.65
CA SER A 31 -4.44 -10.87 4.29
C SER A 31 -3.39 -11.41 3.31
N GLU A 32 -3.80 -12.26 2.38
CA GLU A 32 -2.89 -12.89 1.44
C GLU A 32 -2.44 -11.96 0.30
N LEU A 33 -3.20 -10.92 -0.05
CA LEU A 33 -2.85 -10.05 -1.17
C LEU A 33 -1.51 -9.34 -0.98
N HIS A 34 -1.30 -8.69 0.17
CA HIS A 34 -0.02 -8.03 0.45
C HIS A 34 1.10 -9.01 0.84
N LEU A 35 0.80 -10.04 1.63
CA LEU A 35 1.80 -11.04 2.04
C LEU A 35 2.30 -11.88 0.87
N SER A 36 1.44 -12.16 -0.12
CA SER A 36 1.79 -12.92 -1.32
C SER A 36 2.67 -12.15 -2.31
N MET A 37 3.03 -10.90 -2.01
CA MET A 37 4.07 -10.17 -2.71
C MET A 37 5.48 -10.58 -2.28
N ILE A 38 5.66 -11.31 -1.18
CA ILE A 38 6.98 -11.68 -0.64
C ILE A 38 7.33 -13.10 -1.07
N LYS A 39 8.44 -13.28 -1.82
CA LYS A 39 8.85 -14.56 -2.44
C LYS A 39 9.16 -15.69 -1.45
N LYS A 40 9.58 -15.35 -0.22
CA LYS A 40 9.95 -16.29 0.84
C LYS A 40 9.51 -15.74 2.19
N TYR A 41 8.21 -15.60 2.35
CA TYR A 41 7.65 -15.09 3.59
C TYR A 41 7.83 -16.12 4.72
N ASP A 42 8.89 -15.94 5.51
CA ASP A 42 9.04 -16.63 6.78
C ASP A 42 8.08 -15.95 7.76
N ARG A 43 7.15 -16.70 8.35
CA ARG A 43 5.99 -16.19 9.10
C ARG A 43 6.39 -15.52 10.42
N ASN A 44 7.15 -14.45 10.33
CA ASN A 44 7.66 -13.70 11.45
C ASN A 44 6.56 -12.76 11.96
N PRO A 45 6.00 -13.02 13.16
CA PRO A 45 4.86 -12.26 13.67
C PRO A 45 5.19 -10.77 13.93
N LEU A 46 6.46 -10.45 14.17
CA LEU A 46 6.91 -9.07 14.34
C LEU A 46 6.88 -8.33 13.00
N PHE A 47 7.33 -8.99 11.92
CA PHE A 47 7.23 -8.43 10.58
C PHE A 47 5.77 -8.20 10.15
N GLU A 48 4.86 -9.16 10.38
CA GLU A 48 3.42 -8.99 10.07
C GLU A 48 2.85 -7.73 10.69
N ARG A 49 3.17 -7.48 11.97
CA ARG A 49 2.65 -6.33 12.71
C ARG A 49 3.19 -5.02 12.14
N PHE A 50 4.50 -4.91 11.92
CA PHE A 50 5.08 -3.69 11.35
C PHE A 50 4.59 -3.42 9.93
N PHE A 51 4.48 -4.46 9.11
CA PHE A 51 3.95 -4.34 7.77
C PHE A 51 2.47 -3.93 7.76
N ALA A 52 1.67 -4.50 8.65
CA ALA A 52 0.28 -4.08 8.84
C ALA A 52 0.17 -2.62 9.31
N TYR A 53 0.98 -2.19 10.29
CA TYR A 53 0.97 -0.80 10.75
C TYR A 53 1.36 0.17 9.64
N TRP A 54 2.29 -0.21 8.78
CA TRP A 54 2.67 0.58 7.63
C TRP A 54 1.51 0.73 6.64
N ILE A 55 0.90 -0.39 6.21
CA ILE A 55 -0.26 -0.38 5.31
C ILE A 55 -1.42 0.42 5.92
N PHE A 56 -1.71 0.20 7.21
CA PHE A 56 -2.76 0.91 7.94
C PHE A 56 -2.53 2.43 7.93
N THR A 57 -1.30 2.86 8.18
CA THR A 57 -0.93 4.28 8.18
C THR A 57 -1.17 4.91 6.82
N TYR A 58 -0.84 4.22 5.73
CA TYR A 58 -1.09 4.69 4.37
C TYR A 58 -2.58 4.73 4.05
N GLY A 59 -3.35 3.74 4.50
CA GLY A 59 -4.79 3.75 4.40
C GLY A 59 -5.43 4.98 5.06
N ILE A 60 -5.01 5.30 6.30
CA ILE A 60 -5.48 6.50 7.01
C ILE A 60 -5.09 7.78 6.25
N ILE A 61 -3.86 7.89 5.76
CA ILE A 61 -3.41 9.05 4.97
C ILE A 61 -4.24 9.20 3.69
N ARG A 62 -4.58 8.10 3.00
CA ARG A 62 -5.40 8.13 1.77
C ARG A 62 -6.83 8.58 2.02
N ILE A 63 -7.40 8.31 3.20
CA ILE A 63 -8.77 8.70 3.55
C ILE A 63 -8.83 10.14 4.08
N PHE A 64 -7.93 10.51 4.99
CA PHE A 64 -8.03 11.77 5.76
C PHE A 64 -6.95 12.80 5.43
N GLY A 65 -5.91 12.41 4.68
CA GLY A 65 -4.79 13.28 4.35
C GLY A 65 -5.14 14.36 3.33
N ASN A 66 -4.31 15.40 3.30
CA ASN A 66 -4.35 16.37 2.20
C ASN A 66 -3.68 15.79 0.93
N ASN A 67 -3.91 16.40 -0.23
CA ASN A 67 -3.37 15.91 -1.50
C ASN A 67 -1.84 15.72 -1.48
N LEU A 68 -1.10 16.58 -0.76
CA LEU A 68 0.36 16.45 -0.64
C LEU A 68 0.75 15.17 0.11
N LEU A 69 0.16 14.93 1.28
CA LEU A 69 0.41 13.74 2.09
C LEU A 69 0.00 12.46 1.37
N ILE A 70 -1.15 12.48 0.69
CA ILE A 70 -1.61 11.35 -0.13
C ILE A 70 -0.60 11.05 -1.24
N SER A 71 -0.21 12.07 -2.01
CA SER A 71 0.78 11.91 -3.08
C SER A 71 2.11 11.37 -2.57
N LEU A 72 2.63 11.93 -1.47
CA LEU A 72 3.85 11.46 -0.83
C LEU A 72 3.72 10.01 -0.35
N SER A 73 2.59 9.61 0.23
CA SER A 73 2.39 8.22 0.67
C SER A 73 2.53 7.21 -0.48
N TYR A 74 2.03 7.55 -1.66
CA TYR A 74 2.20 6.74 -2.86
C TYR A 74 3.65 6.69 -3.35
N PHE A 75 4.37 7.82 -3.32
CA PHE A 75 5.79 7.83 -3.71
C PHE A 75 6.65 7.05 -2.73
N VAL A 76 6.41 7.16 -1.42
CA VAL A 76 7.15 6.39 -0.42
C VAL A 76 6.87 4.90 -0.60
N GLU A 77 5.62 4.49 -0.83
CA GLU A 77 5.28 3.10 -1.17
C GLU A 77 6.08 2.59 -2.38
N ALA A 78 6.11 3.36 -3.47
CA ALA A 78 6.82 2.98 -4.68
C ALA A 78 8.35 2.86 -4.46
N VAL A 79 8.96 3.81 -3.74
CA VAL A 79 10.41 3.82 -3.47
C VAL A 79 10.81 2.62 -2.61
N PHE A 80 10.09 2.34 -1.54
CA PHE A 80 10.44 1.21 -0.67
C PHE A 80 10.16 -0.14 -1.35
N LEU A 81 9.05 -0.29 -2.09
CA LEU A 81 8.82 -1.51 -2.86
C LEU A 81 9.85 -1.71 -3.97
N LEU A 82 10.33 -0.62 -4.60
CA LEU A 82 11.43 -0.70 -5.58
C LEU A 82 12.73 -1.16 -4.92
N ASN A 83 13.06 -0.66 -3.72
CA ASN A 83 14.21 -1.13 -2.95
C ASN A 83 14.11 -2.64 -2.65
N GLU A 84 12.97 -3.10 -2.16
CA GLU A 84 12.76 -4.52 -1.86
C GLU A 84 12.76 -5.39 -3.13
N TYR A 85 12.26 -4.85 -4.25
CA TYR A 85 12.33 -5.49 -5.56
C TYR A 85 13.78 -5.66 -6.04
N MET A 86 14.62 -4.61 -5.91
CA MET A 86 16.06 -4.68 -6.25
C MET A 86 16.80 -5.71 -5.39
N ASN A 87 16.37 -5.91 -4.15
CA ASN A 87 16.90 -6.95 -3.25
C ASN A 87 16.31 -8.36 -3.52
N ASN A 88 15.52 -8.54 -4.58
CA ASN A 88 14.90 -9.81 -4.97
C ASN A 88 13.97 -10.44 -3.92
N ILE A 89 13.45 -9.65 -2.98
CA ILE A 89 12.56 -10.13 -1.90
C ILE A 89 11.12 -10.28 -2.41
N LEU A 90 10.71 -9.46 -3.39
CA LEU A 90 9.34 -9.40 -3.87
C LEU A 90 9.07 -10.21 -5.15
N VAL A 91 7.84 -10.70 -5.30
CA VAL A 91 7.30 -11.34 -6.51
C VAL A 91 7.21 -10.29 -7.61
N THR A 92 7.90 -10.54 -8.72
CA THR A 92 8.17 -9.55 -9.78
C THR A 92 6.89 -8.91 -10.32
N ASP A 93 5.91 -9.71 -10.74
CA ASP A 93 4.69 -9.19 -11.38
C ASP A 93 3.86 -8.32 -10.44
N LYS A 94 3.72 -8.75 -9.18
CA LYS A 94 2.95 -8.03 -8.16
C LYS A 94 3.66 -6.74 -7.73
N ALA A 95 4.97 -6.81 -7.52
CA ALA A 95 5.77 -5.65 -7.13
C ALA A 95 5.74 -4.56 -8.19
N LEU A 96 5.96 -4.92 -9.47
CA LEU A 96 5.93 -3.96 -10.57
C LEU A 96 4.55 -3.32 -10.74
N PHE A 97 3.48 -4.10 -10.62
CA PHE A 97 2.12 -3.56 -10.67
C PHE A 97 1.90 -2.49 -9.59
N VAL A 98 2.25 -2.79 -8.33
CA VAL A 98 2.06 -1.83 -7.23
C VAL A 98 2.96 -0.61 -7.41
N ILE A 99 4.25 -0.77 -7.70
CA ILE A 99 5.19 0.34 -7.91
C ILE A 99 4.67 1.29 -9.00
N VAL A 100 4.29 0.76 -10.17
CA VAL A 100 3.81 1.59 -11.28
C VAL A 100 2.48 2.26 -10.92
N SER A 101 1.55 1.53 -10.32
CA SER A 101 0.26 2.09 -9.91
C SER A 101 0.41 3.22 -8.88
N SER A 102 1.31 3.07 -7.91
CA SER A 102 1.60 4.07 -6.89
C SER A 102 2.26 5.31 -7.49
N ILE A 103 3.21 5.15 -8.43
CA ILE A 103 3.79 6.32 -9.14
C ILE A 103 2.71 7.10 -9.89
N ILE A 104 1.85 6.41 -10.67
CA ILE A 104 0.79 7.05 -11.45
C ILE A 104 -0.19 7.78 -10.53
N LEU A 105 -0.67 7.13 -9.47
CA LEU A 105 -1.60 7.74 -8.51
C LEU A 105 -0.95 8.91 -7.76
N GLY A 106 0.31 8.77 -7.35
CA GLY A 106 1.07 9.83 -6.69
C GLY A 106 1.17 11.09 -7.56
N ILE A 107 1.47 10.92 -8.85
CA ILE A 107 1.54 12.02 -9.84
C ILE A 107 0.16 12.67 -10.02
N LEU A 108 -0.89 11.87 -10.26
CA LEU A 108 -2.25 12.39 -10.48
C LEU A 108 -2.77 13.19 -9.28
N VAL A 109 -2.51 12.71 -8.06
CA VAL A 109 -2.88 13.41 -6.83
C VAL A 109 -2.04 14.69 -6.64
N PHE A 110 -0.75 14.65 -7.00
CA PHE A 110 0.10 15.85 -6.94
C PHE A 110 -0.38 16.95 -7.88
N TYR A 111 -0.71 16.63 -9.13
CA TYR A 111 -1.18 17.61 -10.10
C TYR A 111 -2.53 18.22 -9.71
N THR A 112 -3.45 17.43 -9.15
CA THR A 112 -4.74 17.93 -8.66
C THR A 112 -4.66 18.82 -7.41
N ARG A 113 -3.46 18.98 -6.81
CA ARG A 113 -3.19 20.03 -5.83
C ARG A 113 -2.99 21.40 -6.46
N ASN A 114 -2.38 21.44 -7.65
CA ASN A 114 -1.91 22.68 -8.29
C ASN A 114 -2.93 23.30 -9.26
N THR A 115 -4.11 22.70 -9.37
CA THR A 115 -5.29 23.18 -10.10
C THR A 115 -6.39 23.54 -9.13
#